data_AF-A0A3E4MAS9-F1
#
_entry.id   AF-A0A3E4MAS9-F1
#
_cell.length_a   1.000
_cell.length_b   1.000
_cell.length_c   1.000
_cell.angle_alpha   90.00
_cell.angle_beta   90.00
_cell.angle_gamma   90.00
#
_symmetry.space_group_name_H-M   'P 1'
#
loop_
_entity.id
_entity.type
_entity.pdbx_description
1 polymer ?
#
loop_
_entity_poly.entity_id
_entity_poly.type
_entity_poly.pdbx_seq_one_letter_code
_entity_poly.pdbx_strand_id
1 'polypeptide(L)'
;MSEWSFFGSEKRDEMEKDLRPEYLADDLQRYQKVFGKEFGVKELLQLEDIRVKAMIVEALTNMPELLMDQVGVANNSSNFHSASRALERIADIVEERMD
;
A
#
# COMPACT_ATOMS: atom_id res chain seq x y z
N MET A 1 -17.15 4.74 6.03
CA MET A 1 -16.09 3.86 5.51
C MET A 1 -14.79 4.61 5.71
N SER A 2 -13.76 3.97 6.26
CA SER A 2 -12.48 4.67 6.46
C SER A 2 -11.81 4.94 5.12
N GLU A 3 -11.08 6.05 5.03
CA GLU A 3 -10.24 6.44 3.88
C GLU A 3 -9.26 5.32 3.49
N TRP A 4 -8.86 4.48 4.45
CA TRP A 4 -7.87 3.42 4.27
C TRP A 4 -8.44 2.08 3.79
N SER A 5 -9.77 1.94 3.70
CA SER A 5 -10.45 0.65 3.44
C SER A 5 -10.10 0.02 2.09
N PHE A 6 -9.75 0.85 1.09
CA PHE A 6 -9.43 0.41 -0.28
C PHE A 6 -7.99 0.72 -0.69
N PHE A 7 -7.18 1.27 0.21
CA PHE A 7 -5.84 1.77 -0.10
C PHE A 7 -4.97 0.72 -0.81
N GLY A 8 -4.99 -0.53 -0.33
CA GLY A 8 -4.22 -1.62 -0.93
C GLY A 8 -4.71 -2.04 -2.32
N SER A 9 -6.02 -2.10 -2.55
CA SER A 9 -6.58 -2.46 -3.87
C SER A 9 -6.42 -1.33 -4.88
N GLU A 10 -6.66 -0.08 -4.46
CA GLU A 10 -6.53 1.09 -5.33
C GLU A 10 -5.09 1.29 -5.80
N LYS A 11 -4.11 1.20 -4.89
CA LYS A 11 -2.69 1.32 -5.25
C LYS A 11 -2.21 0.20 -6.17
N ARG A 12 -2.70 -1.03 -5.96
CA ARG A 12 -2.39 -2.15 -6.86
C ARG A 12 -2.97 -1.91 -8.25
N ASP A 13 -4.23 -1.52 -8.34
CA ASP A 13 -4.93 -1.34 -9.61
C ASP A 13 -4.34 -0.14 -10.40
N GLU A 14 -3.90 0.92 -9.70
CA GLU A 14 -3.13 2.04 -10.27
C GLU A 14 -1.81 1.55 -10.86
N MET A 15 -1.05 0.76 -10.10
CA MET A 15 0.25 0.22 -10.55
C MET A 15 0.10 -0.73 -11.74
N GLU A 16 -0.91 -1.59 -11.74
CA GLU A 16 -1.17 -2.52 -12.84
C GLU A 16 -1.61 -1.80 -14.11
N LYS A 17 -2.32 -0.68 -13.98
CA LYS A 17 -2.68 0.18 -15.10
C LYS A 17 -1.45 0.83 -15.71
N ASP A 18 -0.61 1.46 -14.90
CA ASP A 18 0.56 2.21 -15.40
C ASP A 18 1.60 1.31 -16.09
N LEU A 19 1.68 0.03 -15.68
CA LEU A 19 2.58 -0.95 -16.27
C LEU A 19 2.11 -1.54 -17.61
N ARG A 20 0.91 -1.21 -18.12
CA ARG A 20 0.45 -1.80 -19.38
C ARG A 20 1.22 -1.20 -20.58
N PRO A 21 1.57 -2.03 -21.59
CA PRO A 21 2.34 -1.58 -22.75
C PRO A 21 1.73 -0.39 -23.49
N GLU A 22 0.40 -0.27 -23.51
CA GLU A 22 -0.30 0.82 -24.21
C GLU A 22 -0.01 2.18 -23.56
N TYR A 23 0.03 2.26 -22.23
CA TYR A 23 0.32 3.50 -21.51
C TYR A 23 1.80 3.87 -21.59
N LEU A 24 2.69 2.87 -21.58
CA LEU A 24 4.13 3.09 -21.79
C LEU A 24 4.43 3.66 -23.19
N ALA A 25 3.69 3.24 -24.22
CA ALA A 25 3.84 3.77 -25.57
C ALA A 25 3.42 5.26 -25.65
N ASP A 26 2.30 5.62 -25.01
CA ASP A 26 1.85 7.01 -24.90
C ASP A 26 2.85 7.88 -24.13
N ASP A 27 3.39 7.37 -23.02
CA ASP A 27 4.38 8.07 -22.21
C ASP A 27 5.72 8.22 -22.95
N LEU A 28 6.16 7.21 -23.71
CA LEU A 28 7.32 7.34 -24.60
C LEU A 28 7.14 8.49 -25.59
N GLN A 29 5.97 8.56 -26.22
CA GLN A 29 5.68 9.62 -27.19
C GLN A 29 5.65 11.00 -26.52
N ARG A 30 5.12 11.10 -25.29
CA ARG A 30 5.13 12.34 -24.51
C ARG A 30 6.55 12.77 -24.14
N TYR A 31 7.37 11.86 -23.63
CA TYR A 31 8.75 12.17 -23.27
C TYR A 31 9.59 12.52 -24.49
N GLN A 32 9.37 11.87 -25.64
CA GLN A 32 10.04 12.23 -26.90
C GLN A 32 9.67 13.63 -27.40
N LYS A 33 8.47 14.14 -27.10
CA LYS A 33 8.10 15.54 -27.42
C LYS A 33 8.89 16.55 -26.59
N VAL A 34 9.33 16.18 -25.37
CA VAL A 34 10.03 17.07 -24.43
C VAL A 34 11.54 16.93 -24.55
N PHE A 35 12.04 15.69 -24.55
CA PHE A 35 13.46 15.34 -24.52
C PHE A 35 14.05 15.01 -25.90
N GLY A 36 13.21 14.96 -26.93
CA GLY A 36 13.62 14.60 -28.30
C GLY A 36 13.69 13.09 -28.52
N LYS A 37 14.02 12.70 -29.75
CA LYS A 37 14.05 11.29 -30.19
C LYS A 37 15.16 10.44 -29.55
N GLU A 38 16.12 11.08 -28.87
CA GLU A 38 17.16 10.40 -28.11
C GLU A 38 16.60 9.71 -26.87
N PHE A 39 15.46 10.19 -26.35
CA PHE A 39 14.74 9.50 -25.28
C PHE A 39 14.06 8.24 -25.85
N GLY A 40 14.60 7.08 -25.49
CA GLY A 40 14.16 5.79 -25.99
C GLY A 40 13.46 4.94 -24.93
N VAL A 41 13.19 3.69 -25.31
CA VAL A 41 12.57 2.69 -24.43
C VAL A 41 13.44 2.42 -23.21
N LYS A 42 14.76 2.49 -23.34
CA LYS A 42 15.69 2.24 -22.23
C LYS A 42 15.51 3.28 -21.12
N GLU A 43 15.53 4.56 -21.48
CA GLU A 43 15.36 5.67 -20.54
C GLU A 43 13.95 5.63 -19.91
N LEU A 44 12.93 5.31 -20.71
CA LEU A 44 11.56 5.12 -20.23
C LEU A 44 11.49 4.02 -19.14
N LEU A 45 12.05 2.85 -19.41
CA LEU A 45 12.03 1.73 -18.46
C LEU A 45 12.80 2.04 -17.17
N GLN A 46 13.87 2.85 -17.25
CA GLN A 46 14.58 3.31 -16.06
C GLN A 46 13.74 4.28 -15.22
N LEU A 47 13.00 5.19 -15.86
CA LEU A 47 12.05 6.05 -15.15
C LEU A 47 10.93 5.24 -14.50
N GLU A 48 10.43 4.22 -15.19
CA GLU A 48 9.37 3.36 -14.67
C GLU A 48 9.84 2.52 -13.49
N ASP A 49 11.06 1.98 -13.54
CA ASP A 49 11.68 1.28 -12.41
C ASP A 49 11.80 2.20 -11.17
N ILE A 50 12.19 3.45 -11.36
CA ILE A 50 12.24 4.45 -10.27
C ILE A 50 10.84 4.75 -9.75
N ARG A 51 9.84 4.91 -10.63
CA ARG A 51 8.45 5.20 -10.26
C ARG A 51 7.86 4.07 -9.41
N VAL A 52 7.99 2.82 -9.85
CA VAL A 52 7.50 1.64 -9.12
C VAL A 52 8.17 1.55 -7.74
N LYS A 53 9.49 1.76 -7.67
CA LYS A 53 10.21 1.79 -6.38
C LYS A 53 9.69 2.87 -5.45
N ALA A 54 9.43 4.08 -5.95
CA ALA A 54 8.85 5.17 -5.17
C ALA A 54 7.44 4.83 -4.66
N MET A 55 6.60 4.21 -5.50
CA MET A 55 5.26 3.76 -5.09
C MET A 55 5.30 2.68 -4.01
N ILE A 56 6.24 1.71 -4.11
CA ILE A 56 6.44 0.71 -3.05
C ILE A 56 6.84 1.37 -1.74
N VAL A 57 7.78 2.33 -1.78
CA VAL A 57 8.20 3.09 -0.59
C VAL A 57 7.04 3.87 0.01
N GLU A 58 6.20 4.51 -0.82
CA GLU A 58 4.98 5.20 -0.39
C GLU A 58 4.02 4.24 0.31
N ALA A 59 3.74 3.07 -0.29
CA ALA A 59 2.87 2.06 0.29
C ALA A 59 3.40 1.52 1.63
N LEU A 60 4.71 1.30 1.74
CA LEU A 60 5.36 0.90 3.00
C LEU A 60 5.27 1.99 4.07
N THR A 61 5.44 3.26 3.66
CA THR A 61 5.39 4.40 4.58
C THR A 61 3.99 4.61 5.16
N ASN A 62 2.94 4.33 4.38
CA ASN A 62 1.54 4.44 4.82
C ASN A 62 1.03 3.21 5.59
N MET A 63 1.85 2.16 5.73
CA MET A 63 1.46 0.92 6.40
C MET A 63 1.09 1.13 7.89
N PRO A 64 1.82 1.94 8.69
CA PRO A 64 1.45 2.18 10.09
C PRO A 64 0.07 2.81 10.25
N GLU A 65 -0.27 3.82 9.45
CA GLU A 65 -1.57 4.50 9.47
C GLU A 65 -2.69 3.55 9.07
N LEU A 66 -2.47 2.75 8.01
CA LEU A 66 -3.38 1.69 7.60
C LEU A 66 -3.64 0.69 8.73
N LEU A 67 -2.60 0.20 9.40
CA LEU A 67 -2.75 -0.74 10.52
C LEU A 67 -3.51 -0.12 11.69
N MET A 68 -3.22 1.14 12.02
CA MET A 68 -3.89 1.85 13.11
C MET A 68 -5.38 2.06 12.81
N ASP A 69 -5.72 2.39 11.57
CA ASP A 69 -7.10 2.49 11.11
C ASP A 69 -7.83 1.14 11.19
N GLN A 70 -7.21 0.06 10.70
CA GLN A 70 -7.79 -1.28 10.78
C GLN A 70 -8.01 -1.73 12.23
N VAL A 71 -7.10 -1.41 13.15
CA VAL A 71 -7.28 -1.65 14.60
C VAL A 71 -8.43 -0.81 15.15
N GLY A 72 -8.55 0.46 14.76
CA GLY A 72 -9.66 1.32 15.15
C GLY A 72 -11.02 0.81 14.65
N VAL A 73 -11.10 0.41 13.39
CA VAL A 73 -12.28 -0.23 12.79
C VAL A 73 -12.62 -1.52 13.50
N ALA A 74 -11.62 -2.37 13.75
CA ALA A 74 -11.81 -3.63 14.44
C ALA A 74 -12.32 -3.40 15.86
N ASN A 75 -11.70 -2.51 16.65
CA ASN A 75 -12.12 -2.19 18.02
C ASN A 75 -13.57 -1.67 18.10
N ASN A 76 -13.99 -0.89 17.09
CA ASN A 76 -15.36 -0.40 16.96
C ASN A 76 -16.34 -1.45 16.38
N SER A 77 -15.83 -2.58 15.87
CA SER A 77 -16.65 -3.72 15.47
C SER A 77 -17.02 -4.57 16.70
N SER A 78 -18.27 -4.98 16.79
CA SER A 78 -18.81 -5.80 17.89
C SER A 78 -18.09 -7.14 18.07
N ASN A 79 -17.35 -7.60 17.05
CA ASN A 79 -16.60 -8.86 17.06
C ASN A 79 -15.24 -8.76 17.78
N PHE A 80 -14.65 -7.57 17.91
CA PHE A 80 -13.29 -7.42 18.47
C PHE A 80 -13.27 -7.34 19.99
N HIS A 81 -14.38 -6.98 20.62
CA HIS A 81 -14.53 -7.05 22.08
C HIS A 81 -14.35 -8.48 22.62
N SER A 82 -14.63 -9.49 21.79
CA SER A 82 -14.34 -10.90 22.09
C SER A 82 -12.83 -11.20 22.07
N ALA A 83 -12.11 -10.67 21.08
CA ALA A 83 -10.66 -10.85 20.96
C ALA A 83 -9.89 -10.08 22.05
N SER A 84 -10.28 -8.85 22.35
CA SER A 84 -9.67 -8.05 23.43
C SER A 84 -9.88 -8.71 24.80
N ARG A 85 -11.10 -9.16 25.12
CA ARG A 85 -11.37 -9.90 26.37
C ARG A 85 -10.67 -11.25 26.44
N ALA A 86 -10.46 -11.91 25.30
CA ALA A 86 -9.72 -13.16 25.25
C ALA A 86 -8.22 -12.92 25.55
N LEU A 87 -7.65 -11.83 25.03
CA LEU A 87 -6.26 -11.44 25.30
C LEU A 87 -6.06 -11.00 26.76
N GLU A 88 -6.98 -10.21 27.32
CA GLU A 88 -6.96 -9.83 28.75
C GLU A 88 -6.99 -11.07 29.65
N ARG A 89 -7.89 -12.03 29.38
CA ARG A 89 -7.93 -13.30 30.14
C ARG A 89 -6.66 -14.12 30.03
N ILE A 90 -5.99 -14.10 28.88
CA ILE A 90 -4.71 -14.80 28.70
C ILE A 90 -3.62 -14.10 29.54
N ALA A 91 -3.60 -12.78 29.59
CA ALA A 91 -2.68 -12.02 30.43
C ALA A 91 -2.91 -12.33 31.92
N ASP A 92 -4.17 -12.30 32.38
CA ASP A 92 -4.53 -12.61 33.78
C ASP A 92 -4.06 -14.03 34.19
N ILE A 93 -4.27 -15.03 33.33
CA ILE A 93 -3.85 -16.43 33.59
C ILE A 93 -2.33 -16.58 33.63
N VAL A 94 -1.61 -15.81 32.82
CA VAL A 94 -0.14 -15.83 32.82
C VAL A 94 0.39 -15.20 34.11
N GLU A 95 -0.22 -14.09 34.55
CA GLU A 95 0.14 -13.41 35.79
C GLU A 95 -0.14 -14.28 37.03
N GLU A 96 -1.30 -14.94 37.10
CA GLU A 96 -1.63 -15.92 38.16
C GLU A 96 -0.70 -17.13 38.23
N ARG A 97 -0.01 -17.49 37.13
CA ARG A 97 0.94 -18.61 37.10
C ARG A 97 2.38 -18.20 37.37
N MET A 98 2.65 -16.90 37.45
CA MET A 98 3.98 -16.36 37.72
C MET A 98 4.23 -16.03 39.20
N ASP A 99 3.19 -16.10 40.04
CA ASP A 99 3.26 -16.18 41.51
C ASP A 99 3.32 -17.65 42.00
#